data_AF-A0A3M1MXZ3-F1
#
_entry.id   AF-A0A3M1MXZ3-F1
#
_cell.length_a   1.000
_cell.length_b   1.000
_cell.length_c   1.000
_cell.angle_alpha   90.00
_cell.angle_beta   90.00
_cell.angle_gamma   90.00
#
_symmetry.space_group_name_H-M   'P 1'
#
loop_
_entity.id
_entity.type
_entity.pdbx_description
1 polymer ?
#
loop_
_entity_poly.entity_id
_entity_poly.type
_entity_poly.pdbx_seq_one_letter_code
_entity_poly.pdbx_strand_id
1 'polypeptide(L)'
;MVGLAVALYAQAPAAREGAPIPPEKRVEAWTAYLTAELQLRPDQQEKLKEILTAHQKQIRQLTGGRPPREKAQALRKQTDTQIEALLDEAQKAKWRDLKADWRRRARTWHRQHKGQDIGED
;
A
#
# COMPACT_ATOMS: atom_id res chain seq x y z
N MET A 1 18.20 -22.77 -48.76
CA MET A 1 18.33 -21.66 -47.79
C MET A 1 16.94 -21.27 -47.32
N VAL A 2 16.58 -21.60 -46.08
CA VAL A 2 15.51 -20.93 -45.34
C VAL A 2 16.00 -20.84 -43.91
N GLY A 3 16.24 -19.62 -43.45
CA GLY A 3 16.84 -19.31 -42.16
C GLY A 3 15.86 -19.55 -41.02
N LEU A 4 16.33 -20.22 -39.98
CA LEU A 4 15.61 -20.32 -38.71
C LEU A 4 16.02 -19.13 -37.83
N ALA A 5 15.14 -18.15 -37.73
CA ALA A 5 15.29 -17.07 -36.76
C ALA A 5 15.00 -17.64 -35.35
N VAL A 6 16.04 -17.76 -34.54
CA VAL A 6 15.91 -18.03 -33.10
C VAL A 6 15.40 -16.76 -32.46
N ALA A 7 14.11 -16.71 -32.14
CA ALA A 7 13.55 -15.70 -31.27
C ALA A 7 14.06 -15.95 -29.84
N LEU A 8 15.12 -15.24 -29.46
CA LEU A 8 15.52 -15.07 -28.06
C LEU A 8 14.41 -14.30 -27.33
N TYR A 9 13.43 -15.03 -26.79
CA TYR A 9 12.59 -14.49 -25.74
C TYR A 9 13.48 -14.26 -24.52
N ALA A 10 13.87 -12.99 -24.32
CA ALA A 10 14.47 -12.54 -23.08
C ALA A 10 13.52 -12.94 -21.93
N GLN A 11 13.93 -13.92 -21.14
CA GLN A 11 13.24 -14.27 -19.90
C GLN A 11 13.40 -13.07 -18.97
N ALA A 12 12.32 -12.29 -18.79
CA ALA A 12 12.26 -11.32 -17.71
C ALA A 12 12.51 -12.06 -16.39
N PRO A 13 13.40 -11.57 -15.51
CA PRO A 13 13.70 -12.25 -14.27
C PRO A 13 12.41 -12.35 -13.44
N ALA A 14 12.03 -13.58 -13.11
CA ALA A 14 10.95 -13.86 -12.18
C ALA A 14 11.17 -13.01 -10.92
N ALA A 15 10.21 -12.16 -10.60
CA ALA A 15 10.26 -11.34 -9.39
C ALA A 15 10.45 -12.29 -8.19
N ARG A 16 11.55 -12.11 -7.44
CA ARG A 16 11.82 -12.87 -6.22
C ARG A 16 10.67 -12.64 -5.24
N GLU A 17 10.04 -13.72 -4.77
CA GLU A 17 9.11 -13.65 -3.64
C GLU A 17 9.74 -12.85 -2.49
N GLY A 18 9.06 -11.79 -2.06
CA GLY A 18 9.53 -10.90 -0.99
C GLY A 18 10.30 -9.64 -1.45
N ALA A 19 10.51 -9.41 -2.75
CA ALA A 19 11.07 -8.15 -3.22
C ALA A 19 10.11 -6.97 -2.89
N PRO A 20 10.61 -5.84 -2.35
CA PRO A 20 9.78 -4.67 -2.08
C PRO A 20 9.07 -4.21 -3.34
N ILE A 21 7.75 -3.94 -3.25
CA ILE A 21 6.98 -3.39 -4.37
C ILE A 21 7.65 -2.08 -4.82
N PRO A 22 8.03 -1.98 -6.10
CA PRO A 22 8.74 -0.82 -6.58
C PRO A 22 7.83 0.41 -6.49
N PRO A 23 8.37 1.61 -6.21
CA PRO A 23 7.56 2.79 -5.92
C PRO A 23 6.46 3.05 -6.94
N GLU A 24 6.79 2.97 -8.23
CA GLU A 24 5.88 3.18 -9.35
C GLU A 24 4.68 2.23 -9.37
N LYS A 25 4.79 1.02 -8.81
CA LYS A 25 3.71 0.04 -8.73
C LYS A 25 2.91 0.07 -7.43
N ARG A 26 3.32 0.91 -6.46
CA ARG A 26 2.65 0.95 -5.15
C ARG A 26 1.21 1.38 -5.23
N VAL A 27 0.89 2.42 -6.01
CA VAL A 27 -0.50 2.88 -6.15
C VAL A 27 -1.36 1.78 -6.75
N GLU A 28 -0.92 1.18 -7.86
CA GLU A 28 -1.64 0.08 -8.53
C GLU A 28 -1.86 -1.11 -7.58
N ALA A 29 -0.82 -1.56 -6.88
CA ALA A 29 -0.91 -2.69 -5.97
C ALA A 29 -1.84 -2.41 -4.77
N TRP A 30 -1.76 -1.21 -4.18
CA TRP A 30 -2.65 -0.83 -3.09
C TRP A 30 -4.09 -0.65 -3.55
N THR A 31 -4.32 -0.04 -4.71
CA THR A 31 -5.66 0.05 -5.30
C THR A 31 -6.22 -1.35 -5.53
N ALA A 32 -5.49 -2.25 -6.18
CA ALA A 32 -5.94 -3.62 -6.43
C ALA A 32 -6.26 -4.39 -5.14
N TYR A 33 -5.39 -4.30 -4.15
CA TYR A 33 -5.59 -4.93 -2.84
C TYR A 33 -6.85 -4.40 -2.13
N LEU A 34 -7.01 -3.07 -2.05
CA LEU A 34 -8.16 -2.47 -1.38
C LEU A 34 -9.46 -2.66 -2.16
N THR A 35 -9.41 -2.70 -3.48
CA THR A 35 -10.55 -3.09 -4.32
C THR A 35 -11.01 -4.50 -3.99
N ALA A 36 -10.09 -5.47 -3.90
CA ALA A 36 -10.43 -6.85 -3.59
C ALA A 36 -10.97 -6.99 -2.16
N GLU A 37 -10.34 -6.32 -1.19
CA GLU A 37 -10.75 -6.43 0.21
C GLU A 37 -12.06 -5.69 0.48
N LEU A 38 -12.20 -4.45 0.04
CA LEU A 38 -13.37 -3.62 0.35
C LEU A 38 -14.46 -3.72 -0.71
N GLN A 39 -14.27 -4.53 -1.76
CA GLN A 39 -15.21 -4.69 -2.86
C GLN A 39 -15.61 -3.32 -3.46
N LEU A 40 -14.60 -2.50 -3.79
CA LEU A 40 -14.81 -1.12 -4.22
C LEU A 40 -15.50 -1.05 -5.58
N ARG A 41 -16.49 -0.16 -5.71
CA ARG A 41 -17.12 0.16 -6.99
C ARG A 41 -16.17 0.97 -7.90
N PRO A 42 -16.39 0.99 -9.22
CA PRO A 42 -15.50 1.70 -10.16
C PRO A 42 -15.24 3.17 -9.78
N ASP A 43 -16.27 3.91 -9.35
CA ASP A 43 -16.17 5.30 -8.90
C ASP A 43 -15.30 5.46 -7.65
N GLN A 44 -15.37 4.51 -6.72
CA GLN A 44 -14.55 4.48 -5.51
C GLN A 44 -13.09 4.13 -5.83
N GLN A 45 -12.86 3.24 -6.79
CA GLN A 45 -11.52 2.83 -7.23
C GLN A 45 -10.74 3.99 -7.85
N GLU A 46 -11.39 4.79 -8.71
CA GLU A 46 -10.79 5.97 -9.32
C GLU A 46 -10.37 7.00 -8.26
N LYS A 47 -11.30 7.35 -7.35
CA LYS A 47 -11.02 8.28 -6.25
C LYS A 47 -9.95 7.75 -5.29
N LEU A 48 -9.95 6.44 -5.01
CA LEU A 48 -8.91 5.81 -4.20
C LEU A 48 -7.54 5.94 -4.88
N LYS A 49 -7.46 5.70 -6.19
CA LYS A 49 -6.21 5.84 -6.96
C LYS A 49 -5.67 7.28 -6.89
N GLU A 50 -6.54 8.27 -6.96
CA GLU A 50 -6.17 9.69 -6.80
C GLU A 50 -5.61 9.97 -5.40
N ILE A 51 -6.30 9.53 -4.34
CA ILE A 51 -5.85 9.68 -2.95
C ILE A 51 -4.48 9.03 -2.74
N LEU A 52 -4.30 7.79 -3.21
CA LEU A 52 -3.04 7.06 -3.06
C LEU A 52 -1.90 7.69 -3.87
N THR A 53 -2.20 8.24 -5.04
CA THR A 53 -1.23 8.99 -5.86
C THR A 53 -0.78 10.27 -5.14
N ALA A 54 -1.74 11.02 -4.57
CA ALA A 54 -1.46 12.22 -3.79
C ALA A 54 -0.62 11.89 -2.55
N HIS A 55 -1.01 10.86 -1.80
CA HIS A 55 -0.25 10.35 -0.65
C HIS A 55 1.18 10.01 -1.04
N GLN A 56 1.37 9.29 -2.15
CA GLN A 56 2.71 8.93 -2.61
C GLN A 56 3.55 10.15 -2.99
N LYS A 57 2.94 11.17 -3.62
CA LYS A 57 3.62 12.44 -3.93
C LYS A 57 4.02 13.18 -2.64
N GLN A 58 3.13 13.26 -1.66
CA GLN A 58 3.40 13.90 -0.37
C GLN A 58 4.48 13.17 0.42
N ILE A 59 4.45 11.83 0.46
CA ILE A 59 5.55 11.05 1.03
C ILE A 59 6.86 11.41 0.34
N ARG A 60 6.91 11.40 -1.00
CA ARG A 60 8.13 11.75 -1.75
C ARG A 60 8.63 13.16 -1.43
N GLN A 61 7.73 14.14 -1.30
CA GLN A 61 8.08 15.51 -0.94
C GLN A 61 8.57 15.65 0.50
N LEU A 62 8.04 14.84 1.42
CA LEU A 62 8.51 14.78 2.80
C LEU A 62 9.88 14.08 2.92
N THR A 63 10.37 13.45 1.84
CA THR A 63 11.56 12.61 1.86
C THR A 63 12.63 13.06 0.86
N GLY A 64 13.74 13.59 1.38
CA GLY A 64 15.09 13.35 0.83
C GLY A 64 15.80 12.18 1.55
N GLY A 65 15.05 11.42 2.37
CA GLY A 65 15.50 10.42 3.34
C GLY A 65 14.31 9.87 4.16
N ARG A 66 14.51 9.41 5.39
CA ARG A 66 13.39 8.93 6.25
C ARG A 66 12.56 10.12 6.77
N PRO A 67 11.23 10.17 6.55
CA PRO A 67 10.42 11.29 7.02
C PRO A 67 10.29 11.27 8.55
N PRO A 68 10.17 12.43 9.22
CA PRO A 68 9.87 12.50 10.65
C PRO A 68 8.62 11.69 10.98
N ARG A 69 8.66 10.94 12.10
CA ARG A 69 7.58 10.02 12.50
C ARG A 69 6.23 10.71 12.58
N GLU A 70 6.18 11.91 13.17
CA GLU A 70 4.95 12.69 13.33
C GLU A 70 4.36 13.10 11.97
N LYS A 71 5.19 13.61 11.05
CA LYS A 71 4.72 13.99 9.70
C LYS A 71 4.19 12.79 8.93
N ALA A 72 4.86 11.65 9.04
CA ALA A 72 4.38 10.40 8.44
C ALA A 72 3.06 9.93 9.06
N GLN A 73 2.89 10.06 10.38
CA GLN A 73 1.65 9.70 11.07
C GLN A 73 0.50 10.64 10.70
N ALA A 74 0.73 11.95 10.65
CA ALA A 74 -0.26 12.93 10.23
C ALA A 74 -0.73 12.67 8.79
N LEU A 75 0.21 12.42 7.87
CA LEU A 75 -0.12 12.10 6.49
C LEU A 75 -0.93 10.79 6.38
N ARG A 76 -0.59 9.77 7.17
CA ARG A 76 -1.38 8.53 7.25
C ARG A 76 -2.79 8.79 7.75
N LYS A 77 -2.96 9.57 8.83
CA LYS A 77 -4.28 9.92 9.37
C LYS A 77 -5.12 10.69 8.35
N GLN A 78 -4.51 11.64 7.64
CA GLN A 78 -5.19 12.38 6.58
C GLN A 78 -5.68 11.46 5.46
N THR A 79 -4.81 10.58 4.95
CA THR A 79 -5.17 9.62 3.90
C THR A 79 -6.25 8.66 4.38
N ASP A 80 -6.18 8.21 5.63
CA ASP A 80 -7.19 7.35 6.25
C ASP A 80 -8.58 8.00 6.25
N THR A 81 -8.68 9.27 6.68
CA THR A 81 -9.94 10.03 6.65
C THR A 81 -10.48 10.20 5.23
N GLN A 82 -9.61 10.46 4.24
CA GLN A 82 -10.02 10.57 2.85
C GLN A 82 -10.56 9.25 2.29
N ILE A 83 -9.92 8.12 2.64
CA ILE A 83 -10.40 6.79 2.24
C ILE A 83 -11.75 6.51 2.90
N GLU A 84 -11.90 6.69 4.22
CA GLU A 84 -13.16 6.45 4.93
C GLU A 84 -14.34 7.25 4.37
N ALA A 85 -14.11 8.47 3.89
CA ALA A 85 -15.14 9.30 3.28
C ALA A 85 -15.67 8.74 1.94
N LEU A 86 -14.90 7.87 1.25
CA LEU A 86 -15.34 7.21 0.02
C LEU A 86 -16.17 5.95 0.25
N LEU A 87 -16.06 5.36 1.43
CA LEU A 87 -16.62 4.05 1.75
C LEU A 87 -18.05 4.17 2.26
N ASP A 88 -18.86 3.15 1.98
CA ASP A 88 -20.13 2.96 2.69
C ASP A 88 -19.91 2.36 4.10
N GLU A 89 -20.97 2.25 4.90
CA GLU A 89 -20.87 1.78 6.30
C GLU A 89 -20.31 0.36 6.43
N ALA A 90 -20.66 -0.54 5.51
CA ALA A 90 -20.16 -1.92 5.54
C ALA A 90 -18.65 -1.95 5.19
N GLN A 91 -18.25 -1.20 4.18
CA GLN A 91 -16.86 -1.05 3.79
C GLN A 91 -16.02 -0.36 4.88
N LYS A 92 -16.57 0.66 5.56
CA LYS A 92 -15.90 1.32 6.69
C LYS A 92 -15.62 0.35 7.84
N ALA A 93 -16.56 -0.56 8.14
CA ALA A 93 -16.34 -1.59 9.15
C ALA A 93 -15.14 -2.47 8.79
N LYS A 94 -15.13 -3.01 7.57
CA LYS A 94 -14.01 -3.84 7.09
C LYS A 94 -12.69 -3.06 7.04
N TRP A 95 -12.72 -1.78 6.68
CA TRP A 95 -11.55 -0.91 6.69
C TRP A 95 -10.96 -0.73 8.10
N ARG A 96 -11.79 -0.53 9.12
CA ARG A 96 -11.34 -0.45 10.53
C ARG A 96 -10.69 -1.76 10.96
N ASP A 97 -11.25 -2.90 10.57
CA ASP A 97 -10.72 -4.23 10.90
C ASP A 97 -9.36 -4.49 10.24
N LEU A 98 -9.22 -4.16 8.95
CA LEU A 98 -7.94 -4.23 8.24
C LEU A 98 -6.86 -3.40 8.94
N LYS A 99 -7.17 -2.16 9.32
CA LYS A 99 -6.24 -1.30 10.06
C LYS A 99 -5.86 -1.89 11.42
N ALA A 100 -6.83 -2.42 12.16
CA ALA A 100 -6.59 -3.07 13.44
C ALA A 100 -5.66 -4.28 13.30
N ASP A 101 -5.87 -5.07 12.25
CA ASP A 101 -5.04 -6.23 11.96
C ASP A 101 -3.61 -5.85 11.56
N TRP A 102 -3.44 -4.82 10.73
CA TRP A 102 -2.11 -4.30 10.42
C TRP A 102 -1.38 -3.79 11.66
N ARG A 103 -2.06 -3.08 12.56
CA ARG A 103 -1.47 -2.65 13.84
C ARG A 103 -1.03 -3.85 14.68
N ARG A 104 -1.89 -4.86 14.83
CA ARG A 104 -1.57 -6.09 15.57
C ARG A 104 -0.36 -6.83 14.97
N ARG A 105 -0.31 -6.98 13.64
CA ARG A 105 0.83 -7.61 12.95
C ARG A 105 2.11 -6.81 13.15
N ALA A 106 2.05 -5.48 13.02
CA ALA A 106 3.19 -4.61 13.27
C ALA A 106 3.70 -4.74 14.71
N ARG A 107 2.81 -4.72 15.71
CA ARG A 107 3.18 -4.95 17.13
C ARG A 107 3.83 -6.30 17.35
N THR A 108 3.25 -7.36 16.79
CA THR A 108 3.77 -8.73 16.92
C THR A 108 5.16 -8.83 16.31
N TRP A 109 5.36 -8.27 15.11
CA TRP A 109 6.68 -8.23 14.47
C TRP A 109 7.69 -7.44 15.30
N HIS A 110 7.31 -6.26 15.79
CA HIS A 110 8.16 -5.43 16.66
C HIS A 110 8.55 -6.15 17.96
N ARG A 111 7.61 -6.82 18.62
CA ARG A 111 7.86 -7.62 19.82
C ARG A 111 8.87 -8.74 19.54
N GLN A 112 8.67 -9.49 18.46
CA GLN A 112 9.55 -10.60 18.09
C GLN A 112 10.98 -10.15 17.71
N HIS A 113 11.12 -9.02 17.02
CA HIS A 113 12.41 -8.59 16.45
C HIS A 113 13.16 -7.56 17.30
N LYS A 114 12.47 -6.84 18.19
CA LYS A 114 13.03 -5.75 19.00
C LYS A 114 12.81 -5.92 20.50
N GLY A 115 12.02 -6.90 20.94
CA GLY A 115 11.74 -7.14 22.37
C GLY A 115 10.98 -6.02 23.08
N GLN A 116 10.42 -5.06 22.33
CA GLN A 116 9.70 -3.90 22.88
C GLN A 116 8.23 -3.95 22.43
N ASP A 117 7.31 -3.82 23.39
CA ASP A 117 5.89 -3.58 23.11
C ASP A 117 5.69 -2.08 22.85
N ILE A 118 5.06 -1.74 21.72
CA ILE A 118 4.89 -0.36 21.28
C ILE A 118 3.63 0.30 21.84
N GLY A 119 2.89 -0.37 22.72
CA GLY A 119 1.67 0.17 23.34
C GLY A 119 0.52 0.34 22.34
N GLU A 120 -0.68 0.62 22.85
CA GLU A 120 -1.80 1.09 22.04
C GLU A 120 -1.86 2.62 22.13
N ASP A 121 -1.48 3.30 21.04
CA ASP A 121 -1.75 4.73 20.83
C ASP A 121 -3.21 4.94 20.41
#